data_AF-A0A3M7G9A0-F1
#
_entry.id   AF-A0A3M7G9A0-F1
#
_cell.length_a   1.000
_cell.length_b   1.000
_cell.length_c   1.000
_cell.angle_alpha   90.00
_cell.angle_beta   90.00
_cell.angle_gamma   90.00
#
_symmetry.space_group_name_H-M   'P 1'
#
loop_
_entity.id
_entity.type
_entity.pdbx_description
1 polymer ?
#
loop_
_entity_poly.entity_id
_entity_poly.type
_entity_poly.pdbx_seq_one_letter_code
_entity_poly.pdbx_strand_id
1 'polypeptide(L)'
;MRLNAPATATPDQHIRDIHTMATSHQIQNALLTEHFRYTPLTLLDDIINTVNELVFRAINAIDEGLSSAPPEVLGFRLQQDRAAGLPNEESRKDALLELKQNEIDNGIVQLESLLNATVDKDFDKFEIYTLRNILAVGHGEEARDLASWVQLEHYRNLDLTGSKEAPKPEEVQLQRRKLQESRKLNIMLKAEEAKNTAMLQQLRSMTGVKSEESGEATASSSPFAFLTSSQHTSTSSTSQPLAQNVQYALSHLPALRQHLAQLKESLHVLPNARHTREDDDSKEAKRRRYLDTQAQAAMDRKGVVADEATRAAASAGRRVGKEEVEGLEAVAQALSGADEETGLSNQAGEQ
;
A
#
# COMPACT_ATOMS: atom_id res chain seq x y z
N MET A 1 -84.84 43.15 -0.22
CA MET A 1 -83.38 43.10 0.00
C MET A 1 -83.11 42.29 1.25
N ARG A 2 -82.84 40.98 1.12
CA ARG A 2 -82.37 40.16 2.25
C ARG A 2 -80.89 39.88 2.01
N LEU A 3 -80.08 40.32 2.98
CA LEU A 3 -78.64 40.13 3.07
C LEU A 3 -78.35 38.62 3.23
N ASN A 4 -77.52 38.07 2.34
CA ASN A 4 -76.95 36.73 2.50
C ASN A 4 -75.84 36.80 3.56
N ALA A 5 -75.99 36.01 4.62
CA ALA A 5 -74.95 35.78 5.61
C ALA A 5 -73.85 34.86 5.03
N PRO A 6 -72.57 35.01 5.44
CA PRO A 6 -71.49 34.15 4.99
C PRO A 6 -71.65 32.74 5.59
N ALA A 7 -71.50 31.72 4.74
CA ALA A 7 -71.54 30.32 5.13
C ALA A 7 -70.40 30.02 6.13
N THR A 8 -70.77 29.57 7.32
CA THR A 8 -69.85 29.08 8.35
C THR A 8 -69.19 27.79 7.89
N ALA A 9 -67.88 27.82 7.65
CA ALA A 9 -67.07 26.65 7.33
C ALA A 9 -67.15 25.60 8.46
N THR A 10 -67.32 24.33 8.12
CA THR A 10 -67.44 23.24 9.08
C THR A 10 -66.05 22.85 9.62
N PRO A 11 -65.94 22.43 10.90
CA PRO A 11 -64.65 22.15 11.54
C PRO A 11 -63.80 21.06 10.84
N ASP A 12 -64.43 20.14 10.11
CA ASP A 12 -63.75 19.09 9.33
C ASP A 12 -63.02 19.63 8.08
N GLN A 13 -63.51 20.72 7.47
CA GLN A 13 -62.83 21.37 6.35
C GLN A 13 -61.56 22.07 6.83
N HIS A 14 -61.64 22.74 7.98
CA HIS A 14 -60.52 23.47 8.54
C HIS A 14 -59.33 22.56 8.89
N ILE A 15 -59.60 21.34 9.39
CA ILE A 15 -58.55 20.36 9.71
C ILE A 15 -57.86 19.83 8.44
N ARG A 16 -58.62 19.59 7.36
CA ARG A 16 -58.06 19.14 6.07
C ARG A 16 -57.20 20.22 5.41
N ASP A 17 -57.63 21.48 5.51
CA ASP A 17 -56.89 22.62 4.97
C ASP A 17 -55.57 22.84 5.71
N ILE A 18 -55.54 22.66 7.03
CA ILE A 18 -54.30 22.75 7.84
C ILE A 18 -53.31 21.65 7.46
N HIS A 19 -53.77 20.41 7.28
CA HIS A 19 -52.89 19.31 6.89
C HIS A 19 -52.28 19.50 5.49
N THR A 20 -53.07 19.99 4.52
CA THR A 20 -52.59 20.27 3.16
C THR A 20 -51.65 21.48 3.09
N MET A 21 -51.88 22.51 3.91
CA MET A 21 -50.95 23.64 4.08
C MET A 21 -49.58 23.19 4.62
N ALA A 22 -49.57 22.34 5.65
CA ALA A 22 -48.33 21.84 6.25
C ALA A 22 -47.49 20.99 5.27
N THR A 23 -48.14 20.14 4.46
CA THR A 23 -47.44 19.36 3.44
C THR A 23 -46.87 20.23 2.33
N SER A 24 -47.52 21.35 1.99
CA SER A 24 -47.03 22.27 0.95
C SER A 24 -45.73 22.97 1.35
N HIS A 25 -45.65 23.48 2.59
CA HIS A 25 -44.42 24.10 3.10
C HIS A 25 -43.28 23.08 3.22
N GLN A 26 -43.59 21.83 3.56
CA GLN A 26 -42.60 20.75 3.56
C GLN A 26 -42.05 20.45 2.16
N ILE A 27 -42.91 20.43 1.13
CA ILE A 27 -42.48 20.23 -0.26
C ILE A 27 -41.60 21.38 -0.74
N GLN A 28 -41.97 22.63 -0.44
CA GLN A 28 -41.17 23.81 -0.78
C GLN A 28 -39.80 23.77 -0.11
N ASN A 29 -39.76 23.48 1.19
CA ASN A 29 -38.51 23.37 1.92
C ASN A 29 -37.65 22.21 1.40
N ALA A 30 -38.25 21.08 1.01
CA ALA A 30 -37.52 19.98 0.39
C ALA A 30 -36.92 20.38 -0.96
N LEU A 31 -37.70 21.05 -1.81
CA LEU A 31 -37.25 21.52 -3.13
C LEU A 31 -36.11 22.52 -3.01
N LEU A 32 -36.24 23.50 -2.11
CA LEU A 32 -35.19 24.49 -1.85
C LEU A 32 -33.96 23.83 -1.23
N THR A 33 -34.14 22.92 -0.27
CA THR A 33 -33.02 22.19 0.36
C THR A 33 -32.27 21.32 -0.64
N GLU A 34 -32.98 20.70 -1.58
CA GLU A 34 -32.35 19.91 -2.64
C GLU A 34 -31.62 20.81 -3.66
N HIS A 35 -32.21 21.95 -4.02
CA HIS A 35 -31.58 22.92 -4.91
C HIS A 35 -30.30 23.51 -4.32
N PHE A 36 -30.35 23.98 -3.08
CA PHE A 36 -29.21 24.59 -2.38
C PHE A 36 -28.23 23.56 -1.81
N ARG A 37 -28.66 22.30 -1.63
CA ARG A 37 -27.95 21.21 -0.93
C ARG A 37 -27.74 21.44 0.56
N TYR A 38 -28.37 22.47 1.11
CA TYR A 38 -28.45 22.78 2.53
C TYR A 38 -29.80 23.45 2.80
N THR A 39 -30.23 23.43 4.05
CA THR A 39 -31.49 24.08 4.44
C THR A 39 -31.35 25.60 4.39
N PRO A 40 -32.33 26.34 3.81
CA PRO A 40 -32.31 27.82 3.77
C PRO A 40 -32.04 28.48 5.14
N LEU A 41 -32.52 27.87 6.22
CA LEU A 41 -32.29 28.33 7.59
C LEU A 41 -30.79 28.36 7.96
N THR A 42 -30.02 27.35 7.53
CA THR A 42 -28.58 27.27 7.81
C THR A 42 -27.80 28.44 7.20
N LEU A 43 -28.19 28.89 6.01
CA LEU A 43 -27.57 30.06 5.39
C LEU A 43 -27.78 31.32 6.23
N LEU A 44 -28.98 31.48 6.79
CA LEU A 44 -29.32 32.62 7.62
C LEU A 44 -28.62 32.54 8.98
N ASP A 45 -28.55 31.37 9.60
CA ASP A 45 -27.78 31.12 10.82
C ASP A 45 -26.31 31.51 10.62
N ASP A 46 -25.69 31.08 9.52
CA ASP A 46 -24.30 31.43 9.19
C ASP A 46 -24.13 32.95 8.99
N ILE A 47 -25.05 33.61 8.30
CA ILE A 47 -25.02 35.07 8.13
C ILE A 47 -25.12 35.77 9.49
N ILE A 48 -26.08 35.41 10.34
CA ILE A 48 -26.28 36.01 11.66
C ILE A 48 -25.04 35.80 12.53
N ASN A 49 -24.47 34.60 12.53
CA ASN A 49 -23.22 34.30 13.25
C ASN A 49 -22.06 35.18 12.77
N THR A 50 -21.88 35.34 11.44
CA THR A 50 -20.81 36.19 10.91
C THR A 50 -20.99 37.66 11.24
N VAL A 51 -22.24 38.16 11.27
CA VAL A 51 -22.55 39.54 11.64
C VAL A 51 -22.28 39.77 13.12
N ASN A 52 -22.69 38.85 13.98
CA ASN A 52 -22.41 38.94 15.42
C ASN A 52 -20.91 38.96 15.68
N GLU A 53 -20.14 38.08 15.03
CA GLU A 53 -18.67 38.13 15.12
C GLU A 53 -18.11 39.48 14.64
N LEU A 54 -18.63 40.03 13.54
CA LEU A 54 -18.17 41.30 13.00
C LEU A 54 -18.50 42.48 13.92
N VAL A 55 -19.66 42.46 14.58
CA VAL A 55 -20.07 43.43 15.59
C VAL A 55 -19.09 43.42 16.76
N PHE A 56 -18.76 42.26 17.32
CA PHE A 56 -17.76 42.16 18.39
C PHE A 56 -16.39 42.67 17.95
N ARG A 57 -15.94 42.31 16.73
CA ARG A 57 -14.66 42.80 16.19
C ARG A 57 -14.66 44.32 16.01
N ALA A 58 -15.78 44.90 15.56
CA ALA A 58 -15.90 46.35 15.39
C ALA A 58 -15.86 47.08 16.74
N ILE A 59 -16.55 46.56 17.76
CA ILE A 59 -16.54 47.12 19.11
C ILE A 59 -15.12 47.06 19.70
N ASN A 60 -14.44 45.92 19.58
CA ASN A 60 -13.05 45.78 20.05
C ASN A 60 -12.08 46.74 19.32
N ALA A 61 -12.27 46.94 18.00
CA ALA A 61 -11.47 47.89 17.25
C ALA A 61 -11.73 49.35 17.66
N ILE A 62 -12.98 49.68 18.02
CA ILE A 62 -13.33 51.00 18.57
C ILE A 62 -12.70 51.17 19.95
N ASP A 63 -12.75 50.16 20.82
CA ASP A 63 -12.10 50.19 22.13
C ASP A 63 -10.59 50.42 21.99
N GLU A 64 -9.89 49.62 21.19
CA GLU A 64 -8.46 49.78 20.94
C GLU A 64 -8.13 51.16 20.35
N GLY A 65 -8.97 51.67 19.45
CA GLY A 65 -8.84 53.00 18.86
C GLY A 65 -9.01 54.14 19.88
N LEU A 66 -9.99 54.06 20.78
CA LEU A 66 -10.23 55.06 21.82
C LEU A 66 -9.20 54.96 22.96
N SER A 67 -8.79 53.75 23.30
CA SER A 67 -7.78 53.46 24.31
C SER A 67 -6.40 53.95 23.90
N SER A 68 -6.04 53.84 22.62
CA SER A 68 -4.76 54.36 22.07
C SER A 68 -4.71 55.88 21.92
N ALA A 69 -5.85 56.56 21.82
CA ALA A 69 -5.89 58.01 21.69
C ALA A 69 -5.56 58.73 23.02
N PRO A 70 -4.75 59.80 23.00
CA PRO A 70 -4.45 60.58 24.20
C PRO A 70 -5.72 61.30 24.68
N PRO A 71 -5.91 61.43 26.01
CA PRO A 71 -7.15 61.94 26.56
C PRO A 71 -7.44 63.41 26.21
N GLU A 72 -6.41 64.19 25.90
CA GLU A 72 -6.55 65.59 25.48
C GLU A 72 -7.23 65.74 24.11
N VAL A 73 -6.97 64.80 23.19
CA VAL A 73 -7.57 64.77 21.84
C VAL A 73 -9.04 64.35 21.90
N LEU A 74 -9.38 63.47 22.84
CA LEU A 74 -10.74 63.03 23.10
C LEU A 74 -11.56 64.06 23.89
N GLY A 75 -10.93 65.14 24.36
CA GLY A 75 -11.60 66.24 25.06
C GLY A 75 -11.87 66.00 26.54
N PHE A 76 -11.25 64.99 27.16
CA PHE A 76 -11.36 64.77 28.60
C PHE A 76 -10.70 65.91 29.38
N ARG A 77 -11.44 66.47 30.34
CA ARG A 77 -10.97 67.56 31.21
C ARG A 77 -11.32 67.23 32.66
N LEU A 78 -10.38 67.42 33.58
CA LEU A 78 -10.73 67.36 34.99
C LEU A 78 -11.60 68.55 35.37
N GLN A 79 -12.69 68.28 36.09
CA GLN A 79 -13.46 69.31 36.76
C GLN A 79 -12.55 70.09 37.73
N GLN A 80 -12.71 71.40 37.78
CA GLN A 80 -11.84 72.32 38.53
C GLN A 80 -11.74 71.94 40.03
N ASP A 81 -12.83 71.44 40.61
CA ASP A 81 -12.88 71.03 42.02
C ASP A 81 -12.02 69.78 42.30
N ARG A 82 -12.01 68.80 41.39
CA ARG A 82 -11.11 67.63 41.49
C ARG A 82 -9.67 68.01 41.20
N ALA A 83 -9.44 68.92 40.25
CA ALA A 83 -8.09 69.37 39.89
C ALA A 83 -7.41 70.16 41.02
N ALA A 84 -8.20 70.84 41.87
CA ALA A 84 -7.73 71.59 43.03
C ALA A 84 -7.42 70.70 44.26
N GLY A 85 -8.05 69.52 44.37
CA GLY A 85 -7.81 68.56 45.46
C GLY A 85 -6.58 67.66 45.28
N LEU A 86 -5.93 67.70 44.11
CA LEU A 86 -4.78 66.85 43.77
C LEU A 86 -3.47 67.66 43.86
N PRO A 87 -2.51 67.25 44.71
CA PRO A 87 -1.30 68.03 44.98
C PRO A 87 -0.23 67.97 43.87
N ASN A 88 -0.20 66.89 43.06
CA ASN A 88 0.82 66.66 42.04
C ASN A 88 0.24 66.65 40.61
N GLU A 89 1.01 67.14 39.62
CA GLU A 89 0.62 67.05 38.20
C GLU A 89 0.51 65.61 37.70
N GLU A 90 1.34 64.71 38.23
CA GLU A 90 1.29 63.27 37.92
C GLU A 90 -0.04 62.66 38.38
N SER A 91 -0.44 62.93 39.63
CA SER A 91 -1.75 62.49 40.16
C SER A 91 -2.93 63.07 39.38
N ARG A 92 -2.77 64.26 38.78
CA ARG A 92 -3.78 64.85 37.90
C ARG A 92 -3.87 64.12 36.57
N LYS A 93 -2.75 63.69 35.98
CA LYS A 93 -2.71 62.89 34.75
C LYS A 93 -3.29 61.49 34.98
N ASP A 94 -2.96 60.86 36.10
CA ASP A 94 -3.47 59.54 36.46
C ASP A 94 -5.00 59.57 36.66
N ALA A 95 -5.50 60.55 37.40
CA ALA A 95 -6.94 60.75 37.57
C ALA A 95 -7.65 61.04 36.23
N LEU A 96 -6.96 61.65 35.26
CA LEU A 96 -7.48 61.87 33.92
C LEU A 96 -7.57 60.55 33.13
N LEU A 97 -6.52 59.73 33.20
CA LEU A 97 -6.49 58.42 32.54
C LEU A 97 -7.54 57.47 33.12
N GLU A 98 -7.74 57.48 34.42
CA GLU A 98 -8.77 56.69 35.09
C GLU A 98 -10.18 57.15 34.69
N LEU A 99 -10.43 58.47 34.63
CA LEU A 99 -11.69 59.01 34.11
C LEU A 99 -11.94 58.62 32.65
N LYS A 100 -10.89 58.67 31.82
CA LYS A 100 -10.95 58.26 30.42
C LYS A 100 -11.35 56.78 30.31
N GLN A 101 -10.65 55.89 31.02
CA GLN A 101 -10.91 54.45 30.98
C GLN A 101 -12.33 54.13 31.46
N ASN A 102 -12.74 54.67 32.61
CA ASN A 102 -14.08 54.42 33.15
C ASN A 102 -15.20 54.90 32.20
N GLU A 103 -15.05 56.06 31.56
CA GLU A 103 -16.07 56.56 30.62
C GLU A 103 -16.10 55.73 29.33
N ILE A 104 -14.92 55.34 28.81
CA ILE A 104 -14.80 54.50 27.61
C ILE A 104 -15.41 53.13 27.87
N ASP A 105 -15.06 52.46 28.98
CA ASP A 105 -15.58 51.14 29.34
C ASP A 105 -17.10 51.16 29.48
N ASN A 106 -17.64 52.17 30.18
CA ASN A 106 -19.10 52.33 30.31
C ASN A 106 -19.76 52.61 28.95
N GLY A 107 -19.15 53.44 28.12
CA GLY A 107 -19.64 53.76 26.78
C GLY A 107 -19.62 52.56 25.84
N ILE A 108 -18.57 51.74 25.88
CA ILE A 108 -18.44 50.51 25.11
C ILE A 108 -19.51 49.51 25.51
N VAL A 109 -19.71 49.27 26.81
CA VAL A 109 -20.74 48.34 27.30
C VAL A 109 -22.15 48.79 26.87
N GLN A 110 -22.43 50.10 26.91
CA GLN A 110 -23.69 50.65 26.41
C GLN A 110 -23.84 50.51 24.90
N LEU A 111 -22.77 50.78 24.14
CA LEU A 111 -22.74 50.65 22.69
C LEU A 111 -22.94 49.19 22.28
N GLU A 112 -22.26 48.25 22.92
CA GLU A 112 -22.40 46.82 22.71
C GLU A 112 -23.83 46.37 22.95
N SER A 113 -24.41 46.75 24.08
CA SER A 113 -25.79 46.40 24.42
C SER A 113 -26.80 46.96 23.40
N LEU A 114 -26.60 48.20 22.95
CA LEU A 114 -27.46 48.85 21.95
C LEU A 114 -27.32 48.20 20.58
N LEU A 115 -26.08 47.95 20.15
CA LEU A 115 -25.78 47.40 18.84
C LEU A 115 -26.29 45.97 18.74
N ASN A 116 -26.08 45.14 19.76
CA ASN A 116 -26.63 43.78 19.81
C ASN A 116 -28.16 43.80 19.74
N ALA A 117 -28.83 44.62 20.55
CA ALA A 117 -30.29 44.73 20.52
C ALA A 117 -30.85 45.21 19.17
N THR A 118 -30.10 46.07 18.46
CA THR A 118 -30.50 46.58 17.15
C THR A 118 -30.26 45.55 16.05
N VAL A 119 -29.09 44.91 16.07
CA VAL A 119 -28.70 43.85 15.13
C VAL A 119 -29.66 42.68 15.26
N ASP A 120 -29.93 42.17 16.46
CA ASP A 120 -30.88 41.07 16.69
C ASP A 120 -32.25 41.41 16.08
N LYS A 121 -32.79 42.60 16.39
CA LYS A 121 -34.11 43.02 15.90
C LYS A 121 -34.20 43.17 14.38
N ASP A 122 -33.16 43.69 13.75
CA ASP A 122 -33.16 43.92 12.30
C ASP A 122 -32.82 42.64 11.53
N PHE A 123 -31.98 41.77 12.11
CA PHE A 123 -31.67 40.46 11.54
C PHE A 123 -32.81 39.45 11.72
N ASP A 124 -33.61 39.54 12.80
CA ASP A 124 -34.88 38.80 12.92
C ASP A 124 -35.83 39.15 11.76
N LYS A 125 -35.96 40.44 11.43
CA LYS A 125 -36.80 40.89 10.30
C LYS A 125 -36.22 40.45 8.97
N PHE A 126 -34.90 40.50 8.83
CA PHE A 126 -34.21 40.02 7.64
C PHE A 126 -34.43 38.52 7.44
N GLU A 127 -34.32 37.71 8.50
CA GLU A 127 -34.60 36.27 8.47
C GLU A 127 -36.03 36.01 8.01
N ILE A 128 -37.00 36.68 8.64
CA ILE A 128 -38.42 36.53 8.26
C ILE A 128 -38.65 36.96 6.82
N TYR A 129 -38.08 38.09 6.39
CA TYR A 129 -38.26 38.61 5.03
C TYR A 129 -37.63 37.69 3.98
N THR A 130 -36.42 37.19 4.23
CA THR A 130 -35.69 36.33 3.29
C THR A 130 -36.39 34.99 3.14
N LEU A 131 -36.79 34.32 4.23
CA LEU A 131 -37.53 33.06 4.18
C LEU A 131 -38.90 33.21 3.53
N ARG A 132 -39.56 34.36 3.72
CA ARG A 132 -40.88 34.60 3.16
C ARG A 132 -40.86 34.99 1.68
N ASN A 133 -39.86 35.76 1.26
CA ASN A 133 -39.88 36.43 -0.06
C ASN A 133 -38.82 35.93 -1.04
N ILE A 134 -37.60 35.63 -0.58
CA ILE A 134 -36.46 35.31 -1.45
C ILE A 134 -36.28 33.80 -1.55
N LEU A 135 -36.20 33.14 -0.39
CA LEU A 135 -36.02 31.69 -0.26
C LEU A 135 -37.40 31.01 -0.19
N ALA A 136 -38.29 31.38 -1.11
CA ALA A 136 -39.66 30.88 -1.19
C ALA A 136 -40.05 30.60 -2.65
N VAL A 137 -40.84 29.56 -2.85
CA VAL A 137 -41.39 29.19 -4.17
C VAL A 137 -42.80 29.76 -4.28
N GLY A 138 -42.90 31.07 -4.53
CA GLY A 138 -44.17 31.80 -4.65
C GLY A 138 -44.81 32.22 -3.31
N HIS A 139 -45.95 32.91 -3.37
CA HIS A 139 -46.69 33.40 -2.21
C HIS A 139 -48.16 33.00 -2.26
N GLY A 140 -48.75 32.66 -1.11
CA GLY A 140 -50.19 32.38 -1.00
C GLY A 140 -50.62 31.10 -1.71
N GLU A 141 -51.82 31.10 -2.28
CA GLU A 141 -52.40 29.91 -2.94
C GLU A 141 -51.67 29.53 -4.24
N GLU A 142 -51.13 30.52 -4.97
CA GLU A 142 -50.36 30.31 -6.21
C GLU A 142 -49.03 29.58 -5.98
N ALA A 143 -48.52 29.59 -4.75
CA ALA A 143 -47.29 28.90 -4.37
C ALA A 143 -47.41 27.37 -4.48
N ARG A 144 -48.64 26.85 -4.32
CA ARG A 144 -48.94 25.41 -4.43
C ARG A 144 -48.80 24.94 -5.87
N ASP A 145 -49.41 25.69 -6.77
CA ASP A 145 -49.39 25.36 -8.19
C ASP A 145 -47.95 25.54 -8.69
N LEU A 146 -47.30 26.68 -8.39
CA LEU A 146 -45.95 26.95 -8.87
C LEU A 146 -44.94 25.88 -8.42
N ALA A 147 -44.97 25.45 -7.15
CA ALA A 147 -44.06 24.42 -6.66
C ALA A 147 -44.19 23.09 -7.41
N SER A 148 -45.36 22.75 -7.95
CA SER A 148 -45.56 21.55 -8.78
C SER A 148 -44.99 21.69 -10.20
N TRP A 149 -44.85 22.91 -10.70
CA TRP A 149 -44.26 23.21 -12.01
C TRP A 149 -42.75 23.44 -11.98
N VAL A 150 -42.17 23.69 -10.80
CA VAL A 150 -40.72 23.84 -10.64
C VAL A 150 -40.04 22.47 -10.72
N GLN A 151 -39.31 22.24 -11.80
CA GLN A 151 -38.48 21.06 -11.98
C GLN A 151 -37.00 21.43 -11.81
N LEU A 152 -36.30 20.79 -10.88
CA LEU A 152 -34.87 20.98 -10.72
C LEU A 152 -34.11 20.30 -11.87
N GLU A 153 -32.91 20.80 -12.18
CA GLU A 153 -32.11 20.35 -13.33
C GLU A 153 -31.86 18.84 -13.33
N HIS A 154 -31.62 18.22 -12.17
CA HIS A 154 -31.37 16.78 -12.07
C HIS A 154 -32.63 15.92 -12.29
N TYR A 155 -33.83 16.49 -12.22
CA TYR A 155 -35.07 15.79 -12.58
C TYR A 155 -35.42 15.91 -14.06
N ARG A 156 -34.74 16.75 -14.84
CA ARG A 156 -35.06 16.99 -16.26
C ARG A 156 -35.01 15.73 -17.13
N ASN A 157 -34.16 14.78 -16.75
CA ASN A 157 -33.96 13.52 -17.48
C ASN A 157 -34.66 12.32 -16.80
N LEU A 158 -35.39 12.54 -15.70
CA LEU A 158 -36.16 11.50 -15.03
C LEU A 158 -37.63 11.60 -15.42
N ASP A 159 -38.10 10.64 -16.21
CA ASP A 159 -39.54 10.46 -16.42
C ASP A 159 -40.12 9.62 -15.27
N LEU A 160 -40.63 10.32 -14.26
CA LEU A 160 -41.28 9.68 -13.10
C LEU A 160 -42.66 9.09 -13.45
N THR A 161 -43.24 9.43 -14.60
CA THR A 161 -44.56 8.95 -15.04
C THR A 161 -44.49 7.57 -15.69
N GLY A 162 -43.30 7.15 -16.12
CA GLY A 162 -43.02 5.90 -16.83
C GLY A 162 -42.53 4.74 -15.95
N SER A 163 -42.62 4.81 -14.62
CA SER A 163 -42.04 3.79 -13.73
C SER A 163 -42.84 2.48 -13.64
N LYS A 164 -43.12 1.84 -14.79
CA LYS A 164 -43.46 0.40 -14.85
C LYS A 164 -42.23 -0.49 -14.66
N GLU A 165 -41.03 0.11 -14.69
CA GLU A 165 -39.73 -0.56 -14.59
C GLU A 165 -38.96 -0.05 -13.35
N ALA A 166 -39.67 0.24 -12.25
CA ALA A 166 -39.01 0.40 -10.96
C ALA A 166 -38.33 -0.93 -10.61
N PRO A 167 -37.01 -0.96 -10.34
CA PRO A 167 -36.34 -2.18 -9.92
C PRO A 167 -37.01 -2.65 -8.63
N LYS A 168 -37.47 -3.90 -8.62
CA LYS A 168 -38.13 -4.44 -7.44
C LYS A 168 -37.13 -4.40 -6.28
N PRO A 169 -37.57 -4.12 -5.04
CA PRO A 169 -36.66 -4.11 -3.88
C PRO A 169 -35.90 -5.44 -3.74
N GLU A 170 -36.51 -6.54 -4.18
CA GLU A 170 -35.88 -7.86 -4.26
C GLU A 170 -34.71 -7.92 -5.26
N GLU A 171 -34.82 -7.28 -6.43
CA GLU A 171 -33.76 -7.23 -7.43
C GLU A 171 -32.55 -6.42 -6.92
N VAL A 172 -32.81 -5.30 -6.23
CA VAL A 172 -31.77 -4.50 -5.58
C VAL A 172 -31.08 -5.30 -4.48
N GLN A 173 -31.83 -6.05 -3.66
CA GLN A 173 -31.26 -6.91 -2.63
C GLN A 173 -30.43 -8.05 -3.23
N LEU A 174 -30.89 -8.66 -4.33
CA LEU A 174 -30.15 -9.68 -5.05
C LEU A 174 -28.84 -9.12 -5.61
N GLN A 175 -28.87 -7.94 -6.25
CA GLN A 175 -27.67 -7.28 -6.73
C GLN A 175 -26.70 -6.91 -5.60
N ARG A 176 -27.20 -6.43 -4.45
CA ARG A 176 -26.38 -6.18 -3.26
C ARG A 176 -25.70 -7.45 -2.76
N ARG A 177 -26.42 -8.58 -2.69
CA ARG A 177 -25.85 -9.89 -2.34
C ARG A 177 -24.81 -10.33 -3.36
N LYS A 178 -25.10 -10.22 -4.66
CA LYS A 178 -24.15 -10.56 -5.74
C LYS A 178 -22.87 -9.72 -5.64
N LEU A 179 -23.00 -8.44 -5.32
CA LEU A 179 -21.86 -7.55 -5.12
C LEU A 179 -21.07 -7.92 -3.86
N GLN A 180 -21.73 -8.28 -2.76
CA GLN A 180 -21.06 -8.77 -1.55
C GLN A 180 -20.27 -10.06 -1.83
N GLU A 181 -20.87 -11.03 -2.51
CA GLU A 181 -20.18 -12.27 -2.90
C GLU A 181 -19.03 -12.01 -3.88
N SER A 182 -19.21 -11.11 -4.84
CA SER A 182 -18.13 -10.69 -5.75
C SER A 182 -16.98 -10.01 -5.01
N ARG A 183 -17.27 -9.17 -4.00
CA ARG A 183 -16.25 -8.56 -3.15
C ARG A 183 -15.52 -9.60 -2.31
N LYS A 184 -16.24 -10.56 -1.72
CA LYS A 184 -15.65 -11.66 -0.95
C LYS A 184 -14.72 -12.51 -1.82
N LEU A 185 -15.16 -12.85 -3.03
CA LEU A 185 -14.34 -13.57 -4.00
C LEU A 185 -13.10 -12.76 -4.40
N ASN A 186 -13.22 -11.45 -4.63
CA ASN A 186 -12.08 -10.60 -4.95
C ASN A 186 -11.05 -10.56 -3.81
N ILE A 187 -11.50 -10.46 -2.55
CA ILE A 187 -10.61 -10.52 -1.39
C ILE A 187 -9.88 -11.87 -1.32
N MET A 188 -10.61 -12.99 -1.53
CA MET A 188 -10.02 -14.32 -1.55
C MET A 188 -9.00 -14.47 -2.69
N LEU A 189 -9.32 -13.98 -3.89
CA LEU A 189 -8.45 -14.06 -5.06
C LEU A 189 -7.17 -13.24 -4.86
N LYS A 190 -7.27 -12.05 -4.27
CA LYS A 190 -6.10 -11.23 -3.89
C LYS A 190 -5.25 -11.90 -2.81
N ALA A 191 -5.87 -12.57 -1.84
CA ALA A 191 -5.14 -13.33 -0.83
C ALA A 191 -4.40 -14.51 -1.47
N GLU A 192 -5.02 -15.18 -2.45
CA GLU A 192 -4.39 -16.29 -3.16
C GLU A 192 -3.28 -15.82 -4.11
N GLU A 193 -3.46 -14.68 -4.78
CA GLU A 193 -2.42 -14.01 -5.55
C GLU A 193 -1.22 -13.65 -4.66
N ALA A 194 -1.47 -13.14 -3.45
CA ALA A 194 -0.41 -12.85 -2.47
C ALA A 194 0.34 -14.13 -2.04
N LYS A 195 -0.37 -15.25 -1.84
CA LYS A 195 0.30 -16.54 -1.55
C LYS A 195 1.10 -17.06 -2.75
N ASN A 196 0.52 -17.01 -3.95
CA ASN A 196 1.17 -17.46 -5.17
C ASN A 196 2.42 -16.63 -5.47
N THR A 197 2.36 -15.30 -5.28
CA THR A 197 3.53 -14.43 -5.42
C THR A 197 4.60 -14.73 -4.38
N ALA A 198 4.23 -14.96 -3.11
CA ALA A 198 5.18 -15.39 -2.08
C ALA A 198 5.81 -16.76 -2.40
N MET A 199 5.02 -17.73 -2.86
CA MET A 199 5.53 -19.04 -3.28
C MET A 199 6.45 -18.91 -4.50
N LEU A 200 6.10 -18.08 -5.48
CA LEU A 200 6.96 -17.79 -6.62
C LEU A 200 8.24 -17.08 -6.18
N GLN A 201 8.20 -16.18 -5.21
CA GLN A 201 9.40 -15.56 -4.63
C GLN A 201 10.28 -16.60 -3.93
N GLN A 202 9.70 -17.55 -3.19
CA GLN A 202 10.43 -18.66 -2.59
C GLN A 202 11.05 -19.59 -3.66
N LEU A 203 10.30 -19.96 -4.69
CA LEU A 203 10.82 -20.77 -5.79
C LEU A 203 11.92 -20.04 -6.56
N ARG A 204 11.76 -18.74 -6.82
CA ARG A 204 12.79 -17.89 -7.43
C ARG A 204 14.01 -17.75 -6.54
N SER A 205 13.84 -17.61 -5.23
CA SER A 205 14.96 -17.55 -4.29
C SER A 205 15.66 -18.89 -4.13
N MET A 206 14.99 -20.03 -4.36
CA MET A 206 15.61 -21.35 -4.36
C MET A 206 16.36 -21.64 -5.67
N THR A 207 15.78 -21.26 -6.81
CA THR A 207 16.32 -21.51 -8.16
C THR A 207 17.32 -20.46 -8.65
N GLY A 208 17.35 -19.29 -8.02
CA GLY A 208 18.25 -18.18 -8.38
C GLY A 208 17.91 -17.49 -9.71
N VAL A 209 16.74 -17.76 -10.29
CA VAL A 209 16.29 -17.12 -11.53
C VAL A 209 15.89 -15.69 -11.22
N LYS A 210 16.78 -14.74 -11.54
CA LYS A 210 16.50 -13.30 -11.43
C LYS A 210 15.32 -12.94 -12.34
N SER A 211 14.27 -12.38 -11.76
CA SER A 211 13.30 -11.56 -12.50
C SER A 211 13.97 -10.23 -12.84
N GLU A 212 13.88 -9.79 -14.09
CA GLU A 212 14.59 -8.62 -14.66
C GLU A 212 14.16 -7.25 -14.12
N GLU A 213 13.35 -7.15 -13.05
CA GLU A 213 12.71 -5.88 -12.66
C GLU A 213 13.13 -5.26 -11.32
N SER A 214 14.20 -5.72 -10.67
CA SER A 214 14.72 -4.99 -9.50
C SER A 214 16.24 -5.09 -9.39
N GLY A 215 16.89 -3.99 -9.79
CA GLY A 215 18.27 -3.70 -9.42
C GLY A 215 18.37 -3.48 -7.91
N GLU A 216 19.48 -3.96 -7.35
CA GLU A 216 19.92 -3.83 -5.95
C GLU A 216 19.26 -4.75 -4.91
N ALA A 217 19.89 -5.90 -4.62
CA ALA A 217 20.66 -6.10 -3.38
C ALA A 217 20.95 -7.59 -3.07
N THR A 218 22.13 -7.80 -2.48
CA THR A 218 22.60 -8.95 -1.68
C THR A 218 22.49 -10.36 -2.27
N ALA A 219 23.64 -10.83 -2.73
CA ALA A 219 23.93 -12.23 -3.03
C ALA A 219 23.85 -13.11 -1.77
N SER A 220 22.66 -13.57 -1.40
CA SER A 220 22.53 -14.87 -0.74
C SER A 220 22.50 -15.93 -1.85
N SER A 221 23.55 -16.74 -1.91
CA SER A 221 23.69 -17.85 -2.86
C SER A 221 22.49 -18.79 -2.74
N SER A 222 21.51 -18.64 -3.63
CA SER A 222 20.36 -19.54 -3.71
C SER A 222 20.84 -21.00 -3.84
N PRO A 223 20.31 -21.94 -3.03
CA PRO A 223 20.87 -23.28 -2.86
C PRO A 223 20.97 -24.09 -4.17
N PHE A 224 20.10 -23.80 -5.15
CA PHE A 224 20.11 -24.47 -6.46
C PHE A 224 20.63 -23.59 -7.60
N ALA A 225 21.07 -22.35 -7.36
CA ALA A 225 21.67 -21.52 -8.43
C ALA A 225 22.92 -22.16 -9.01
N PHE A 226 23.66 -22.95 -8.23
CA PHE A 226 24.84 -23.66 -8.74
C PHE A 226 24.48 -24.59 -9.91
N LEU A 227 23.28 -25.18 -9.93
CA LEU A 227 22.84 -26.07 -11.02
C LEU A 227 22.61 -25.30 -12.33
N THR A 228 22.18 -24.04 -12.25
CA THR A 228 21.87 -23.19 -13.41
C THR A 228 23.02 -22.29 -13.83
N SER A 229 23.96 -21.98 -12.92
CA SER A 229 25.09 -21.05 -13.15
C SER A 229 26.46 -21.70 -13.33
N SER A 230 26.58 -23.02 -13.19
CA SER A 230 27.86 -23.72 -13.37
C SER A 230 28.36 -23.61 -14.82
N GLN A 231 29.62 -23.19 -15.01
CA GLN A 231 30.25 -23.00 -16.33
C GLN A 231 30.23 -24.25 -17.24
N HIS A 232 30.02 -25.44 -16.66
CA HIS A 232 29.95 -26.71 -17.38
C HIS A 232 28.57 -26.97 -18.02
N THR A 233 27.56 -26.17 -17.69
CA THR A 233 26.21 -26.23 -18.28
C THR A 233 25.89 -25.04 -19.18
N SER A 234 26.63 -23.93 -19.06
CA SER A 234 26.34 -22.69 -19.78
C SER A 234 27.05 -22.54 -21.14
N THR A 235 27.95 -23.45 -21.53
CA THR A 235 28.66 -23.39 -22.83
C THR A 235 28.02 -24.24 -23.93
N SER A 236 26.96 -25.00 -23.63
CA SER A 236 26.17 -25.69 -24.64
C SER A 236 24.69 -25.53 -24.32
N SER A 237 23.92 -24.97 -25.24
CA SER A 237 22.47 -24.78 -25.22
C SER A 237 21.65 -26.10 -25.20
N THR A 238 22.23 -27.21 -24.73
CA THR A 238 21.64 -28.54 -24.74
C THR A 238 21.35 -28.93 -23.29
N SER A 239 20.08 -29.10 -22.94
CA SER A 239 19.61 -29.06 -21.55
C SER A 239 20.04 -30.21 -20.62
N GLN A 240 20.99 -31.07 -20.98
CA GLN A 240 21.47 -32.18 -20.13
C GLN A 240 22.93 -32.61 -20.42
N PRO A 241 23.94 -31.75 -20.23
CA PRO A 241 25.34 -32.12 -20.46
C PRO A 241 25.85 -33.14 -19.44
N LEU A 242 25.36 -33.11 -18.18
CA LEU A 242 25.74 -34.10 -17.16
C LEU A 242 25.23 -35.49 -17.52
N ALA A 243 23.97 -35.62 -17.92
CA ALA A 243 23.41 -36.91 -18.32
C ALA A 243 24.14 -37.48 -19.54
N GLN A 244 24.42 -36.64 -20.55
CA GLN A 244 25.16 -37.07 -21.74
C GLN A 244 26.61 -37.45 -21.43
N ASN A 245 27.30 -36.70 -20.55
CA ASN A 245 28.67 -37.02 -20.13
C ASN A 245 28.73 -38.31 -19.31
N VAL A 246 27.74 -38.55 -18.44
CA VAL A 246 27.61 -39.82 -17.69
C VAL A 246 27.29 -40.96 -18.65
N GLN A 247 26.36 -40.77 -19.60
CA GLN A 247 26.01 -41.76 -20.62
C GLN A 247 27.23 -42.11 -21.48
N TYR A 248 28.02 -41.11 -21.88
CA TYR A 248 29.26 -41.28 -22.63
C TYR A 248 30.31 -42.01 -21.79
N ALA A 249 30.59 -41.59 -20.55
CA ALA A 249 31.53 -42.28 -19.68
C ALA A 249 31.13 -43.76 -19.46
N LEU A 250 29.84 -44.00 -19.28
CA LEU A 250 29.28 -45.35 -19.11
C LEU A 250 29.38 -46.17 -20.40
N SER A 251 29.21 -45.56 -21.56
CA SER A 251 29.37 -46.24 -22.85
C SER A 251 30.84 -46.53 -23.21
N HIS A 252 31.80 -45.78 -22.65
CA HIS A 252 33.24 -45.97 -22.92
C HIS A 252 33.92 -46.92 -21.91
N LEU A 253 33.29 -47.19 -20.76
CA LEU A 253 33.78 -48.15 -19.77
C LEU A 253 33.98 -49.58 -20.33
N PRO A 254 33.07 -50.14 -21.15
CA PRO A 254 33.27 -51.45 -21.77
C PRO A 254 34.46 -51.49 -22.72
N ALA A 255 34.65 -50.44 -23.54
CA ALA A 255 35.78 -50.34 -24.46
C ALA A 255 37.12 -50.23 -23.70
N LEU A 256 37.16 -49.46 -22.61
CA LEU A 256 38.32 -49.41 -21.71
C LEU A 256 38.60 -50.75 -21.04
N ARG A 257 37.56 -51.49 -20.62
CA ARG A 257 37.72 -52.84 -20.07
C ARG A 257 38.27 -53.82 -21.10
N GLN A 258 37.84 -53.72 -22.36
CA GLN A 258 38.35 -54.55 -23.45
C GLN A 258 39.80 -54.20 -23.79
N HIS A 259 40.16 -52.91 -23.81
CA HIS A 259 41.55 -52.49 -23.98
C HIS A 259 42.43 -52.88 -22.81
N LEU A 260 41.96 -52.82 -21.56
CA LEU A 260 42.69 -53.33 -20.40
C LEU A 260 42.85 -54.85 -20.43
N ALA A 261 41.87 -55.58 -20.94
CA ALA A 261 41.98 -57.03 -21.17
C ALA A 261 43.01 -57.34 -22.25
N GLN A 262 42.99 -56.62 -23.37
CA GLN A 262 43.99 -56.71 -24.44
C GLN A 262 45.39 -56.29 -23.97
N LEU A 263 45.50 -55.25 -23.13
CA LEU A 263 46.78 -54.82 -22.55
C LEU A 263 47.31 -55.88 -21.58
N LYS A 264 46.44 -56.45 -20.74
CA LYS A 264 46.79 -57.56 -19.85
C LYS A 264 47.23 -58.80 -20.63
N GLU A 265 46.56 -59.13 -21.72
CA GLU A 265 46.94 -60.23 -22.60
C GLU A 265 48.25 -59.93 -23.34
N SER A 266 48.44 -58.70 -23.83
CA SER A 266 49.71 -58.26 -24.43
C SER A 266 50.86 -58.20 -23.42
N LEU A 267 50.59 -57.97 -22.14
CA LEU A 267 51.55 -58.05 -21.04
C LEU A 267 51.95 -59.51 -20.75
N HIS A 268 51.04 -60.46 -20.99
CA HIS A 268 51.33 -61.89 -20.91
C HIS A 268 52.02 -62.43 -22.17
N VAL A 269 51.86 -61.78 -23.33
CA VAL A 269 52.48 -62.15 -24.63
C VAL A 269 53.82 -61.46 -24.86
N LEU A 270 54.10 -60.34 -24.20
CA LEU A 270 55.46 -59.80 -24.13
C LEU A 270 56.33 -60.81 -23.34
N PRO A 271 57.39 -61.38 -23.94
CA PRO A 271 58.38 -62.07 -23.16
C PRO A 271 58.92 -61.06 -22.17
N ASN A 272 58.99 -61.43 -20.89
CA ASN A 272 59.63 -60.66 -19.83
C ASN A 272 60.84 -59.91 -20.40
N ALA A 273 60.72 -58.59 -20.58
CA ALA A 273 61.85 -57.69 -20.89
C ALA A 273 62.81 -57.57 -19.68
N ARG A 274 62.94 -58.66 -18.92
CA ARG A 274 63.93 -58.90 -17.88
C ARG A 274 65.03 -59.85 -18.35
N HIS A 275 64.93 -60.47 -19.53
CA HIS A 275 65.90 -61.48 -19.99
C HIS A 275 66.30 -61.37 -21.47
N THR A 276 66.58 -60.15 -21.94
CA THR A 276 67.55 -59.95 -23.03
C THR A 276 68.73 -59.20 -22.44
N ARG A 277 69.87 -59.88 -22.24
CA ARG A 277 71.17 -59.23 -22.01
C ARG A 277 71.44 -58.41 -23.28
N GLU A 278 71.05 -57.13 -23.27
CA GLU A 278 71.47 -56.18 -24.30
C GLU A 278 72.98 -55.95 -24.13
N ASP A 279 73.73 -56.20 -25.20
CA ASP A 279 75.17 -56.01 -25.26
C ASP A 279 75.43 -54.49 -25.31
N ASP A 280 75.95 -53.95 -24.21
CA ASP A 280 75.91 -52.51 -23.88
C ASP A 280 76.78 -51.63 -24.81
N ASP A 281 77.51 -52.26 -25.73
CA ASP A 281 78.39 -51.60 -26.71
C ASP A 281 77.82 -51.49 -28.13
N SER A 282 76.63 -52.05 -28.39
CA SER A 282 75.97 -51.99 -29.71
C SER A 282 75.60 -50.55 -30.11
N LYS A 283 75.73 -50.24 -31.41
CA LYS A 283 75.46 -48.91 -31.99
C LYS A 283 74.03 -48.41 -31.72
N GLU A 284 73.08 -49.32 -31.52
CA GLU A 284 71.69 -49.01 -31.22
C GLU A 284 71.47 -48.57 -29.77
N ALA A 285 72.16 -49.20 -28.81
CA ALA A 285 72.13 -48.80 -27.40
C ALA A 285 72.75 -47.40 -27.21
N LYS A 286 73.86 -47.12 -27.91
CA LYS A 286 74.49 -45.78 -27.93
C LYS A 286 73.56 -44.72 -28.53
N ARG A 287 72.79 -45.05 -29.58
CA ARG A 287 71.78 -44.15 -30.16
C ARG A 287 70.60 -43.91 -29.22
N ARG A 288 70.11 -44.94 -28.52
CA ARG A 288 69.03 -44.77 -27.52
C ARG A 288 69.47 -43.84 -26.39
N ARG A 289 70.67 -44.06 -25.82
CA ARG A 289 71.23 -43.17 -24.79
C ARG A 289 71.41 -41.74 -25.29
N TYR A 290 71.82 -41.56 -26.54
CA TYR A 290 71.93 -40.23 -27.16
C TYR A 290 70.56 -39.55 -27.34
N LEU A 291 69.55 -40.30 -27.80
CA LEU A 291 68.18 -39.78 -27.94
C LEU A 291 67.56 -39.47 -26.57
N ASP A 292 67.78 -40.29 -25.55
CA ASP A 292 67.30 -40.05 -24.19
C ASP A 292 67.97 -38.84 -23.56
N THR A 293 69.29 -38.68 -23.70
CA THR A 293 69.99 -37.48 -23.21
C THR A 293 69.56 -36.22 -23.95
N GLN A 294 69.32 -36.30 -25.26
CA GLN A 294 68.82 -35.15 -26.03
C GLN A 294 67.35 -34.82 -25.67
N ALA A 295 66.52 -35.83 -25.43
CA ALA A 295 65.14 -35.67 -24.99
C ALA A 295 65.08 -35.08 -23.58
N GLN A 296 65.94 -35.54 -22.67
CA GLN A 296 66.05 -34.98 -21.32
C GLN A 296 66.52 -33.53 -21.36
N ALA A 297 67.56 -33.22 -22.14
CA ALA A 297 68.01 -31.84 -22.34
C ALA A 297 66.92 -30.94 -22.96
N ALA A 298 66.08 -31.47 -23.86
CA ALA A 298 64.96 -30.73 -24.44
C ALA A 298 63.82 -30.48 -23.44
N MET A 299 63.58 -31.42 -22.52
CA MET A 299 62.58 -31.29 -21.44
C MET A 299 63.06 -30.33 -20.35
N ASP A 300 64.36 -30.36 -20.01
CA ASP A 300 64.99 -29.40 -19.09
C ASP A 300 64.94 -27.98 -19.67
N ARG A 301 65.17 -27.84 -20.98
CA ARG A 301 65.03 -26.55 -21.69
C ARG A 301 63.59 -26.02 -21.70
N LYS A 302 62.60 -26.89 -21.55
CA LYS A 302 61.17 -26.56 -21.41
C LYS A 302 60.72 -26.46 -19.95
N GLY A 303 61.62 -26.59 -18.98
CA GLY A 303 61.35 -26.36 -17.56
C GLY A 303 60.52 -27.44 -16.87
N VAL A 304 60.43 -28.64 -17.43
CA VAL A 304 59.66 -29.76 -16.83
C VAL A 304 60.63 -30.68 -16.08
N VAL A 305 61.00 -30.31 -14.85
CA VAL A 305 61.76 -31.19 -13.95
C VAL A 305 60.77 -32.15 -13.29
N ALA A 306 60.73 -33.40 -13.73
CA ALA A 306 59.97 -34.45 -13.07
C ALA A 306 60.88 -35.13 -12.02
N ASP A 307 60.63 -34.81 -10.76
CA ASP A 307 61.31 -35.40 -9.60
C ASP A 307 60.99 -36.92 -9.53
N GLU A 308 62.02 -37.75 -9.32
CA GLU A 308 61.98 -39.22 -9.46
C GLU A 308 60.82 -39.87 -8.65
N ALA A 309 60.42 -39.25 -7.54
CA ALA A 309 59.32 -39.67 -6.68
C ALA A 309 57.93 -39.56 -7.33
N THR A 310 57.70 -38.60 -8.23
CA THR A 310 56.41 -38.43 -8.92
C THR A 310 56.20 -39.44 -10.06
N ARG A 311 57.28 -40.02 -10.59
CA ARG A 311 57.21 -41.01 -11.68
C ARG A 311 56.70 -42.37 -11.22
N ALA A 312 57.03 -42.78 -10.00
CA ALA A 312 56.57 -44.06 -9.43
C ALA A 312 55.08 -44.07 -9.05
N ALA A 313 54.49 -42.91 -8.72
CA ALA A 313 53.09 -42.78 -8.33
C ALA A 313 52.12 -42.79 -9.52
N ALA A 314 52.56 -42.42 -10.72
CA ALA A 314 51.71 -42.34 -11.90
C ALA A 314 51.56 -43.67 -12.67
N SER A 315 52.52 -44.59 -12.56
CA SER A 315 52.52 -45.84 -13.35
C SER A 315 51.88 -47.04 -12.65
N ALA A 316 51.50 -46.94 -11.38
CA ALA A 316 50.76 -47.98 -10.67
C ALA A 316 49.70 -47.33 -9.77
N GLY A 317 48.45 -47.24 -10.27
CA GLY A 317 47.33 -46.71 -9.51
C GLY A 317 47.26 -47.28 -8.09
N ARG A 318 47.03 -46.39 -7.11
CA ARG A 318 46.99 -46.69 -5.67
C ARG A 318 46.12 -47.93 -5.41
N ARG A 319 46.72 -49.01 -4.91
CA ARG A 319 45.98 -50.21 -4.48
C ARG A 319 45.25 -49.87 -3.18
N VAL A 320 43.92 -49.83 -3.23
CA VAL A 320 43.06 -49.65 -2.05
C VAL A 320 43.27 -50.82 -1.10
N GLY A 321 43.61 -50.52 0.16
CA GLY A 321 43.92 -51.52 1.18
C GLY A 321 42.65 -52.23 1.66
N LYS A 322 42.79 -53.49 2.10
CA LYS A 322 41.68 -54.32 2.58
C LYS A 322 40.87 -53.65 3.71
N GLU A 323 41.56 -52.87 4.56
CA GLU A 323 40.94 -52.09 5.65
C GLU A 323 40.05 -50.94 5.15
N GLU A 324 40.40 -50.28 4.03
CA GLU A 324 39.56 -49.24 3.43
C GLU A 324 38.29 -49.85 2.82
N VAL A 325 38.34 -51.11 2.35
CA VAL A 325 37.18 -51.84 1.82
C VAL A 325 36.26 -52.32 2.95
N GLU A 326 36.82 -52.85 4.04
CA GLU A 326 36.06 -53.25 5.24
C GLU A 326 35.37 -52.04 5.89
N GLY A 327 36.01 -50.86 5.89
CA GLY A 327 35.39 -49.61 6.36
C GLY A 327 34.21 -49.14 5.52
N LEU A 328 34.27 -49.33 4.20
CA LEU A 328 33.16 -49.00 3.30
C LEU A 328 31.99 -49.99 3.40
N GLU A 329 32.30 -51.27 3.65
CA GLU A 329 31.30 -52.32 3.85
C GLU A 329 30.52 -52.11 5.17
N ALA A 330 31.21 -51.69 6.25
CA ALA A 330 30.57 -51.34 7.51
C ALA A 330 29.61 -50.13 7.39
N VAL A 331 29.96 -49.11 6.60
CA VAL A 331 29.10 -47.93 6.36
C VAL A 331 27.90 -48.29 5.48
N ALA A 332 28.09 -49.13 4.46
CA ALA A 332 26.99 -49.61 3.63
C ALA A 332 25.99 -50.47 4.43
N GLN A 333 26.47 -51.29 5.35
CA GLN A 333 25.64 -52.12 6.21
C GLN A 333 24.90 -51.30 7.29
N ALA A 334 25.51 -50.23 7.78
CA ALA A 334 24.85 -49.27 8.68
C ALA A 334 23.73 -48.47 7.99
N LEU A 335 23.86 -48.17 6.68
CA LEU A 335 22.80 -47.52 5.91
C LEU A 335 21.66 -48.48 5.52
N SER A 336 21.97 -49.76 5.28
CA SER A 336 20.97 -50.76 4.89
C SER A 336 20.14 -51.31 6.05
N GLY A 337 20.59 -51.17 7.30
CA GLY A 337 19.90 -51.65 8.50
C GLY A 337 18.87 -50.68 9.10
N ALA A 338 18.70 -49.48 8.52
CA ALA A 338 17.82 -48.44 9.07
C ALA A 338 16.38 -48.45 8.49
N ASP A 339 16.08 -49.29 7.49
CA ASP A 339 14.79 -49.28 6.77
C ASP A 339 13.85 -50.47 7.10
N GLU A 340 14.18 -51.40 8.01
CA GLU A 340 13.33 -52.58 8.33
C GLU A 340 12.74 -52.68 9.76
N GLU A 341 12.95 -51.70 10.64
CA GLU A 341 12.26 -51.65 11.95
C GLU A 341 11.58 -50.29 12.17
N THR A 342 10.37 -50.09 11.63
CA THR A 342 9.29 -49.28 12.23
C THR A 342 8.08 -49.24 11.28
N GLY A 343 7.02 -50.02 11.57
CA GLY A 343 5.70 -49.73 10.96
C GLY A 343 4.70 -50.87 10.71
N LEU A 344 4.76 -52.00 11.40
CA LEU A 344 3.63 -52.95 11.45
C LEU A 344 2.92 -52.84 12.80
N SER A 345 1.86 -52.03 12.88
CA SER A 345 0.72 -52.27 13.78
C SER A 345 -0.50 -51.43 13.40
N ASN A 346 -1.65 -52.13 13.35
CA ASN A 346 -3.05 -51.67 13.34
C ASN A 346 -3.78 -51.42 12.01
N GLN A 347 -4.27 -52.53 11.43
CA GLN A 347 -5.63 -52.64 10.90
C GLN A 347 -6.23 -54.03 11.21
N ALA A 348 -7.35 -54.04 11.95
CA ALA A 348 -8.48 -55.01 11.93
C ALA A 348 -9.34 -54.76 13.19
N GLY A 349 -10.68 -54.64 13.20
CA GLY A 349 -11.75 -54.72 12.21
C GLY A 349 -12.92 -53.82 12.67
N GLU A 350 -13.81 -53.34 11.80
CA GLU A 350 -15.05 -54.01 11.36
C GLU A 350 -15.87 -54.65 12.50
N GLN A 351 -16.80 -53.86 13.06
CA GLN A 351 -18.25 -54.03 12.92
C GLN A 351 -18.97 -52.69 13.09
#